data_AF-A0A6I4U8G6-F1
#
_entry.id   AF-A0A6I4U8G6-F1
#
_cell.length_a   1.000
_cell.length_b   1.000
_cell.length_c   1.000
_cell.angle_alpha   90.00
_cell.angle_beta   90.00
_cell.angle_gamma   90.00
#
_symmetry.space_group_name_H-M   'P 1'
#
loop_
_entity.id
_entity.type
_entity.pdbx_description
1 polymer ?
#
loop_
_entity_poly.entity_id
_entity_poly.type
_entity_poly.pdbx_seq_one_letter_code
_entity_poly.pdbx_strand_id
1 'polypeptide(L)' 'MTIEMENKLVSEIEGIEEEKRMLIRQIALASASGKSNKTALMKMAKLTRRKRRLTRPLTSAAA' A
#
# COMPACT_ATOMS: atom_id res chain seq x y z
N MET A 1 12.20 -11.84 -16.22
CA MET A 1 11.10 -11.95 -15.24
C MET A 1 10.06 -12.89 -15.84
N THR A 2 9.50 -13.84 -15.10
CA THR A 2 8.47 -14.75 -15.65
C THR A 2 7.08 -14.11 -15.51
N ILE A 3 6.15 -14.43 -16.41
CA ILE A 3 4.75 -13.95 -16.37
C ILE A 3 4.11 -14.23 -15.01
N GLU A 4 4.39 -15.38 -14.41
CA GLU A 4 3.91 -15.72 -13.06
C GLU A 4 4.43 -14.78 -11.97
N MET A 5 5.68 -14.33 -12.08
CA MET A 5 6.29 -13.42 -11.13
C MET A 5 5.76 -11.99 -11.29
N GLU A 6 5.42 -11.59 -12.52
CA GLU A 6 4.72 -10.33 -12.81
C GLU A 6 3.31 -10.33 -12.22
N ASN A 7 2.53 -11.39 -12.47
CA ASN A 7 1.19 -11.53 -11.92
C ASN A 7 1.20 -11.50 -10.38
N LYS A 8 2.16 -12.19 -9.74
CA LYS A 8 2.32 -12.13 -8.26
C LYS A 8 2.62 -10.71 -7.77
N LEU A 9 3.50 -9.96 -8.44
CA LEU A 9 3.80 -8.58 -8.05
C LEU A 9 2.60 -7.66 -8.23
N VAL A 10 1.84 -7.82 -9.32
CA VAL A 10 0.61 -7.05 -9.55
C VAL A 10 -0.39 -7.33 -8.44
N SER A 11 -0.69 -8.59 -8.15
CA SER A 11 -1.61 -8.96 -7.07
C SER A 11 -1.16 -8.44 -5.70
N GLU A 12 0.14 -8.49 -5.38
CA GLU A 12 0.65 -7.90 -4.14
C GLU A 12 0.47 -6.37 -4.08
N ILE A 13 0.70 -5.67 -5.20
CA ILE A 13 0.50 -4.22 -5.27
C ILE A 13 -0.98 -3.86 -5.12
N GLU A 14 -1.88 -4.62 -5.75
CA GLU A 14 -3.33 -4.43 -5.64
C GLU A 14 -3.81 -4.63 -4.21
N GLY A 15 -3.37 -5.70 -3.54
CA GLY A 15 -3.69 -5.95 -2.13
C GLY A 15 -3.22 -4.82 -1.22
N ILE A 16 -2.04 -4.25 -1.47
CA ILE A 16 -1.55 -3.09 -0.72
C ILE A 16 -2.46 -1.86 -0.92
N GLU A 17 -2.94 -1.61 -2.14
CA GLU A 17 -3.83 -0.48 -2.42
C GLU A 17 -5.22 -0.66 -1.82
N GLU A 18 -5.73 -1.89 -1.76
CA GLU A 18 -6.97 -2.20 -1.06
C GLU A 18 -6.85 -1.98 0.45
N GLU A 19 -5.76 -2.46 1.08
CA GLU A 19 -5.52 -2.24 2.50
C GLU A 19 -5.35 -0.75 2.83
N LYS A 20 -4.67 0.03 1.98
CA LYS A 20 -4.60 1.50 2.12
C LYS A 20 -5.99 2.15 2.07
N ARG A 21 -6.86 1.73 1.13
CA ARG A 21 -8.23 2.25 1.04
C ARG A 21 -9.02 1.99 2.32
N MET A 22 -8.86 0.83 2.95
CA MET A 22 -9.48 0.56 4.26
C MET A 22 -8.93 1.46 5.37
N LEU A 23 -7.61 1.64 5.44
CA LEU A 23 -6.98 2.50 6.45
C LEU A 23 -7.39 3.97 6.30
N ILE A 24 -7.53 4.46 5.06
CA ILE A 24 -8.04 5.81 4.79
C ILE A 24 -9.45 5.98 5.38
N ARG A 25 -10.35 5.01 5.18
CA ARG A 25 -11.69 5.06 5.78
C ARG A 25 -11.64 5.08 7.31
N GLN A 26 -10.78 4.26 7.93
CA GLN A 26 -10.60 4.26 9.38
C GLN A 26 -10.05 5.59 9.92
N ILE A 27 -9.14 6.22 9.19
CA ILE A 27 -8.61 7.55 9.52
C ILE A 27 -9.71 8.59 9.39
N ALA A 28 -10.47 8.58 8.29
CA ALA A 28 -11.57 9.51 8.07
C ALA A 28 -12.64 9.41 9.16
N LEU A 29 -13.03 8.19 9.55
CA LEU A 29 -13.97 7.95 10.66
C LEU A 29 -13.43 8.46 12.00
N ALA A 30 -12.15 8.21 12.29
CA ALA A 30 -11.54 8.71 13.51
C ALA A 30 -11.48 10.25 13.52
N SER A 31 -11.05 10.86 12.42
CA SER A 31 -11.00 12.31 12.26
C SER A 31 -12.39 12.95 12.41
N ALA A 32 -13.43 12.34 11.86
CA ALA A 32 -14.82 12.80 12.03
C ALA A 32 -15.27 12.76 13.50
N SER A 33 -14.72 11.84 14.31
CA SER A 33 -14.93 11.77 15.76
C SER A 33 -13.98 12.65 16.58
N GLY A 34 -13.16 13.49 15.94
CA GLY A 34 -12.14 14.33 16.59
C GLY A 34 -10.95 13.55 17.17
N LYS A 35 -10.81 12.26 16.82
CA LYS A 35 -9.75 11.38 17.31
C LYS A 35 -8.72 11.12 16.21
N SER A 36 -7.44 11.00 16.59
CA SER A 36 -6.39 10.56 15.67
C SER A 36 -6.26 9.03 15.68
N ASN A 37 -6.32 8.40 14.52
CA ASN A 37 -6.01 6.97 14.38
C ASN A 37 -4.53 6.76 14.02
N LYS A 38 -3.64 6.94 15.01
CA LYS A 38 -2.18 6.81 14.86
C LYS A 38 -1.75 5.43 14.35
N THR A 39 -2.46 4.38 14.75
CA THR A 39 -2.21 3.01 14.30
C THR A 39 -2.43 2.86 12.79
N ALA A 40 -3.56 3.39 12.29
CA ALA A 40 -3.84 3.36 10.86
C ALA A 40 -2.83 4.19 10.04
N LEU A 41 -2.43 5.36 10.56
CA LEU A 41 -1.39 6.19 9.94
C LEU A 41 -0.04 5.46 9.85
N MET A 42 0.40 4.79 10.93
CA MET A 42 1.63 4.00 10.91
C MET A 42 1.54 2.82 9.93
N LYS A 43 0.41 2.10 9.89
CA LYS A 43 0.21 1.02 8.92
C LYS A 43 0.25 1.54 7.48
N MET A 44 -0.39 2.68 7.20
CA MET A 44 -0.38 3.30 5.88
C MET A 44 1.04 3.70 5.43
N ALA A 45 1.87 4.21 6.35
CA ALA A 45 3.28 4.49 6.08
C ALA A 45 4.08 3.21 5.77
N LYS A 46 3.85 2.11 6.52
CA LYS A 46 4.49 0.80 6.25
C LYS A 46 4.11 0.26 4.88
N LEU A 47 2.82 0.30 4.52
CA LEU A 47 2.32 -0.14 3.22
C LEU A 47 2.89 0.68 2.06
N THR A 48 3.03 1.99 2.25
CA THR A 48 3.66 2.87 1.25
C THR A 48 5.11 2.50 0.99
N ARG A 49 5.88 2.20 2.05
CA ARG A 49 7.27 1.71 1.92
C ARG A 49 7.32 0.33 1.24
N ARG A 50 6.42 -0.58 1.60
CA ARG A 50 6.32 -1.91 0.97
C ARG A 50 6.03 -1.80 -0.52
N LYS A 51 5.04 -1.00 -0.93
CA LYS A 51 4.74 -0.73 -2.36
C LYS A 51 5.96 -0.20 -3.09
N ARG A 52 6.66 0.79 -2.52
CA ARG A 52 7.87 1.35 -3.14
C ARG A 52 8.95 0.28 -3.38
N ARG A 53 9.10 -0.71 -2.50
CA ARG A 53 10.05 -1.83 -2.70
C ARG A 53 9.62 -2.78 -3.81
N LEU A 54 8.32 -3.01 -3.97
CA LEU A 54 7.76 -3.86 -5.03
C LEU A 54 7.80 -3.18 -6.40
N THR A 55 7.60 -1.86 -6.46
CA THR A 55 7.60 -1.09 -7.71
C THR A 55 9.00 -0.72 -8.20
N ARG A 56 9.99 -0.63 -7.30
CA ARG A 56 11.35 -0.20 -7.65
C ARG A 56 12.07 -1.13 -8.64
N PRO A 57 12.00 -2.47 -8.52
CA PRO A 57 12.53 -3.38 -9.54
C PRO A 57 11.86 -3.20 -10.90
N LEU A 58 10.55 -2.99 -10.92
CA LEU A 58 9.77 -2.78 -12.16
C LEU A 58 10.20 -1.50 -12.89
N THR A 59 10.40 -0.40 -12.16
CA THR A 59 10.86 0.86 -12.75
C THR A 59 12.34 0.86 -13.13
N SER A 60 13.17 0.05 -12.46
CA SER A 60 14.61 -0.01 -12.75
C SER A 60 14.95 -0.94 -13.92
N ALA A 61 14.05 -1.84 -14.30
CA ALA A 61 14.18 -2.71 -15.46
C ALA A 61 13.68 -2.06 -16.78
N ALA A 62 12.99 -0.92 -16.67
CA ALA A 62 12.47 -0.15 -17.81
C ALA A 62 13.40 1.01 -18.24
N ALA A 63 14.53 1.20 -17.55
CA ALA A 63 15.60 2.15 -17.88
C ALA A 63 16.81 1.40 -18.43
#